data_AF-A0A2L2YYD4-F1
#
_entry.id   AF-A0A2L2YYD4-F1
#
_cell.length_a   1.000
_cell.length_b   1.000
_cell.length_c   1.000
_cell.angle_alpha   90.00
_cell.angle_beta   90.00
_cell.angle_gamma   90.00
#
_symmetry.space_group_name_H-M   'P 1'
#
loop_
_entity.id
_entity.type
_entity.pdbx_description
1 polymer ?
#
loop_
_entity_poly.entity_id
_entity_poly.type
_entity_poly.pdbx_seq_one_letter_code
_entity_poly.pdbx_strand_id
1 'polypeptide(L)'
;SLQFLPSSLDKLANNLDECYFRILSSQIEPELLPLLRRKGVYPYDYFDCMEKFNETELPPRELFYNSLNDTHITEAEYNHACTVFQTFNMQSLRDYHNLYVKTDTLLLADVFEKFRSLCLTHFKIDACHTFTLPGYAWQACLKMTRVELELLTDPTMHLFVERGIRGGVSMISNR
;
A
#
# COMPACT_ATOMS: atom_id res chain seq x y z
N SER A 1 9.70 5.47 -8.50
CA SER A 1 8.71 4.51 -7.99
C SER A 1 7.79 4.11 -9.14
N LEU A 2 7.63 2.80 -9.39
CA LEU A 2 6.76 2.23 -10.42
C LEU A 2 5.39 1.82 -9.85
N GLN A 3 5.08 2.27 -8.63
CA GLN A 3 3.90 1.85 -7.87
C GLN A 3 2.63 2.51 -8.40
N PHE A 4 1.52 1.76 -8.39
CA PHE A 4 0.19 2.30 -8.66
C PHE A 4 -0.28 3.31 -7.63
N LEU A 5 0.09 3.10 -6.38
CA LEU A 5 -0.37 3.86 -5.24
C LEU A 5 0.85 4.34 -4.45
N PRO A 6 1.24 5.63 -4.57
CA PRO A 6 2.50 6.13 -4.00
C PRO A 6 2.43 6.48 -2.51
N SER A 7 1.35 6.09 -1.81
CA SER A 7 1.13 6.37 -0.38
C SER A 7 1.15 5.07 0.44
N SER A 8 1.33 5.19 1.75
CA SER A 8 1.26 4.04 2.66
C SER A 8 -0.16 3.43 2.66
N LEU A 9 -0.24 2.12 2.89
CA LEU A 9 -1.53 1.43 3.02
C LEU A 9 -2.42 2.07 4.09
N ASP A 10 -1.84 2.52 5.20
CA ASP A 10 -2.56 3.23 6.25
C ASP A 10 -3.27 4.48 5.72
N LYS A 11 -2.55 5.35 4.99
CA LYS A 11 -3.14 6.53 4.36
C LYS A 11 -4.20 6.15 3.32
N LEU A 12 -3.97 5.10 2.54
CA LEU A 12 -4.89 4.67 1.49
C LEU A 12 -6.19 4.09 2.06
N ALA A 13 -6.09 3.25 3.09
CA ALA A 13 -7.24 2.67 3.78
C ALA A 13 -8.06 3.75 4.49
N ASN A 14 -7.41 4.69 5.19
CA ASN A 14 -8.11 5.79 5.87
C ASN A 14 -8.83 6.77 4.92
N ASN A 15 -8.43 6.81 3.64
CA ASN A 15 -9.11 7.61 2.61
C ASN A 15 -10.27 6.87 1.92
N LEU A 16 -10.49 5.59 2.24
CA LEU A 16 -11.53 4.78 1.62
C LEU A 16 -12.84 4.91 2.42
N ASP A 17 -13.95 5.24 1.74
CA ASP A 17 -15.26 5.19 2.39
C ASP A 17 -15.62 3.76 2.80
N GLU A 18 -16.42 3.62 3.86
CA GLU A 18 -16.80 2.33 4.43
C GLU A 18 -17.42 1.36 3.41
N CYS A 19 -18.14 1.89 2.42
CA CYS A 19 -18.84 1.12 1.40
C CYS A 19 -17.92 0.43 0.38
N TYR A 20 -16.62 0.76 0.39
CA TYR A 20 -15.62 0.18 -0.51
C TYR A 20 -14.81 -0.97 0.10
N PHE A 21 -14.94 -1.25 1.41
CA PHE A 21 -14.31 -2.39 2.07
C PHE A 21 -15.05 -3.71 1.82
N ARG A 22 -15.36 -4.02 0.56
CA ARG A 22 -16.24 -5.14 0.19
C ARG A 22 -15.57 -6.49 0.43
N ILE A 23 -14.29 -6.60 0.07
CA ILE A 23 -13.50 -7.81 0.19
C ILE A 23 -13.23 -8.08 1.66
N LEU A 24 -12.80 -7.07 2.43
CA LEU A 24 -12.61 -7.18 3.87
C LEU A 24 -13.92 -7.61 4.56
N SER A 25 -15.05 -6.95 4.25
CA SER A 25 -16.36 -7.27 4.84
C SER A 25 -16.88 -8.66 4.48
N SER A 26 -16.39 -9.26 3.40
CA SER A 26 -16.78 -10.64 3.02
C SER A 26 -16.05 -11.71 3.84
N GLN A 27 -14.95 -11.36 4.50
CA GLN A 27 -14.04 -12.31 5.17
C GLN A 27 -13.97 -12.13 6.69
N ILE A 28 -14.52 -11.04 7.21
CA ILE A 28 -14.43 -10.61 8.60
C ILE A 28 -15.84 -10.32 9.11
N GLU A 29 -16.11 -10.71 10.36
CA GLU A 29 -17.40 -10.46 11.00
C GLU A 29 -17.68 -8.95 11.14
N PRO A 30 -18.93 -8.49 10.91
CA PRO A 30 -19.26 -7.06 10.93
C PRO A 30 -18.87 -6.32 12.21
N GLU A 31 -18.94 -7.00 13.36
CA GLU A 31 -18.60 -6.45 14.67
C GLU A 31 -17.09 -6.17 14.83
N LEU A 32 -16.26 -6.93 14.11
CA LEU A 32 -14.80 -6.85 14.16
C LEU A 32 -14.21 -5.92 13.09
N LEU A 33 -14.98 -5.61 12.04
CA LEU A 33 -14.55 -4.73 10.94
C LEU A 33 -14.00 -3.37 11.39
N PRO A 34 -14.61 -2.64 12.35
CA PRO A 34 -14.10 -1.33 12.76
C PRO A 34 -12.65 -1.38 13.25
N LEU A 35 -12.21 -2.50 13.83
CA LEU A 35 -10.83 -2.67 14.29
C LEU A 35 -9.84 -2.91 13.14
N LEU A 36 -10.31 -3.43 12.00
CA LEU A 36 -9.46 -3.90 10.89
C LEU A 36 -9.49 -3.01 9.64
N ARG A 37 -10.26 -1.91 9.66
CA ARG A 37 -10.32 -0.93 8.55
C ARG A 37 -9.07 -0.05 8.42
N ARG A 38 -8.17 -0.10 9.40
CA ARG A 38 -6.89 0.61 9.39
C ARG A 38 -5.73 -0.37 9.34
N LYS A 39 -4.54 0.12 9.00
CA LYS A 39 -3.35 -0.72 8.98
C LYS A 39 -3.07 -1.28 10.38
N GLY A 40 -2.83 -2.58 10.46
CA GLY A 40 -2.44 -3.24 11.71
C GLY A 40 -1.05 -2.83 12.18
N VAL A 41 -0.83 -2.92 13.48
CA VAL A 41 0.46 -2.63 14.14
C VAL A 41 1.24 -3.94 14.26
N TYR A 42 2.47 -4.00 13.77
CA TYR A 42 3.20 -5.27 13.71
C TYR A 42 4.67 -5.10 14.15
N PRO A 43 5.19 -5.95 15.05
CA PRO A 43 6.56 -5.85 15.53
C PRO A 43 7.51 -6.58 14.57
N TYR A 44 7.87 -5.92 13.46
CA TYR A 44 8.66 -6.55 12.39
C TYR A 44 10.01 -7.08 12.86
N ASP A 45 10.76 -6.27 13.62
CA ASP A 45 12.11 -6.61 14.08
C ASP A 45 12.11 -7.68 15.17
N TYR A 46 10.95 -7.93 15.79
CA TYR A 46 10.83 -8.93 16.85
C TYR A 46 10.83 -10.36 16.31
N PHE A 47 10.25 -10.63 15.13
CA PHE A 47 10.18 -11.98 14.57
C PHE A 47 11.48 -12.38 13.84
N ASP A 48 12.48 -12.80 14.60
CA ASP A 48 13.76 -13.31 14.10
C ASP A 48 13.85 -14.84 14.03
N CYS A 49 12.92 -15.56 14.67
CA CYS A 49 12.88 -17.02 14.69
C CYS A 49 11.45 -17.57 14.73
N MET A 50 11.31 -18.86 14.41
CA MET A 50 9.98 -19.50 14.28
C MET A 50 9.34 -19.80 15.64
N GLU A 51 10.14 -19.89 16.70
CA GLU A 51 9.71 -20.18 18.06
C GLU A 51 8.87 -19.04 18.64
N LYS A 52 9.18 -17.79 18.27
CA LYS A 52 8.43 -16.59 18.71
C LYS A 52 6.96 -16.62 18.31
N PHE A 53 6.61 -17.27 17.20
CA PHE A 53 5.21 -17.43 16.81
C PHE A 53 4.40 -18.27 17.80
N ASN A 54 5.05 -19.09 18.63
CA ASN A 54 4.37 -19.92 19.62
C ASN A 54 4.20 -19.19 20.97
N GLU A 55 4.74 -17.97 21.12
CA GLU A 55 4.51 -17.15 22.31
C GLU A 55 3.04 -16.73 22.39
N THR A 56 2.52 -16.65 23.62
CA THR A 56 1.09 -16.47 23.90
C THR A 56 0.71 -15.02 24.21
N GLU A 57 1.69 -14.12 24.26
CA GLU A 57 1.51 -12.72 24.63
C GLU A 57 2.17 -11.80 23.61
N LEU A 58 1.66 -10.58 23.48
CA LEU A 58 2.31 -9.56 22.67
C LEU A 58 3.65 -9.15 23.32
N PRO A 59 4.70 -8.92 22.50
CA PRO A 59 5.95 -8.41 23.03
C PRO A 59 5.76 -7.02 23.63
N PRO A 60 6.61 -6.60 24.56
CA PRO A 60 6.57 -5.25 25.11
C PRO A 60 6.71 -4.19 24.00
N ARG A 61 6.10 -3.02 24.21
CA ARG A 61 6.03 -1.92 23.23
C ARG A 61 7.40 -1.52 22.68
N GLU A 62 8.44 -1.62 23.48
CA GLU A 62 9.82 -1.29 23.10
C GLU A 62 10.32 -2.15 21.93
N LEU A 63 9.78 -3.36 21.76
CA LEU A 63 10.12 -4.30 20.69
C LEU A 63 9.25 -4.13 19.43
N PHE A 64 8.33 -3.16 19.42
CA PHE A 64 7.61 -2.73 18.21
C PHE A 64 8.37 -1.66 17.41
N TYR A 65 9.66 -1.49 17.68
CA TYR A 65 10.51 -0.60 16.89
C TYR A 65 10.49 -1.00 15.41
N ASN A 66 10.45 0.00 14.53
CA ASN A 66 10.54 -0.21 13.10
C ASN A 66 11.86 0.36 12.58
N SER A 67 12.86 -0.50 12.42
CA SER A 67 14.18 -0.16 11.88
C SER A 67 14.15 0.49 10.49
N LEU A 68 13.12 0.23 9.66
CA LEU A 68 13.02 0.80 8.32
C LEU A 68 12.67 2.29 8.33
N ASN A 69 11.88 2.72 9.32
CA ASN A 69 11.44 4.11 9.45
C ASN A 69 12.15 4.84 10.60
N ASP A 70 12.95 4.14 11.40
CA ASP A 70 13.62 4.65 12.59
C ASP A 70 12.64 5.29 13.61
N THR A 71 11.47 4.65 13.78
CA THR A 71 10.36 5.16 14.60
C THR A 71 9.84 4.13 15.58
N HIS A 72 9.57 4.58 16.81
CA HIS A 72 8.74 3.84 17.78
C HIS A 72 7.25 4.02 17.48
N ILE A 73 6.47 3.02 17.85
CA ILE A 73 5.01 3.14 17.88
C ILE A 73 4.56 4.01 19.05
N THR A 74 3.42 4.67 18.87
CA THR A 74 2.74 5.42 19.92
C THR A 74 2.06 4.48 20.92
N GLU A 75 1.74 4.99 22.11
CA GLU A 75 0.97 4.24 23.11
C GLU A 75 -0.43 3.85 22.60
N ALA A 76 -1.07 4.72 21.82
CA ALA A 76 -2.37 4.45 21.20
C ALA A 76 -2.33 3.28 20.19
N GLU A 77 -1.24 3.17 19.42
CA GLU A 77 -1.02 2.05 18.49
C GLU A 77 -0.77 0.74 19.24
N TYR A 78 0.01 0.76 20.31
CA TYR A 78 0.22 -0.42 21.13
C TYR A 78 -1.07 -0.88 21.81
N ASN A 79 -1.84 0.04 22.40
CA ASN A 79 -3.14 -0.27 23.00
C ASN A 79 -4.12 -0.86 21.98
N HIS A 80 -4.04 -0.43 20.71
CA HIS A 80 -4.80 -1.05 19.65
C HIS A 80 -4.38 -2.49 19.36
N ALA A 81 -3.07 -2.76 19.26
CA ALA A 81 -2.57 -4.13 19.09
C ALA A 81 -3.08 -5.05 20.21
N CYS A 82 -3.00 -4.58 21.46
CA CYS A 82 -3.55 -5.28 22.62
C CYS A 82 -5.06 -5.52 22.50
N THR A 83 -5.82 -4.50 22.08
CA THR A 83 -7.27 -4.61 21.87
C THR A 83 -7.60 -5.65 20.81
N VAL A 84 -6.87 -5.66 19.68
CA VAL A 84 -7.05 -6.66 18.62
C VAL A 84 -6.72 -8.06 19.13
N PHE A 85 -5.60 -8.23 19.82
CA PHE A 85 -5.19 -9.53 20.36
C PHE A 85 -6.24 -10.12 21.32
N GLN A 86 -6.79 -9.28 22.20
CA GLN A 86 -7.84 -9.66 23.15
C GLN A 86 -9.19 -9.92 22.46
N THR A 87 -9.63 -9.03 21.58
CA THR A 87 -10.97 -9.12 20.94
C THR A 87 -11.09 -10.37 20.07
N PHE A 88 -10.00 -10.76 19.40
CA PHE A 88 -9.95 -11.97 18.58
C PHE A 88 -9.62 -13.24 19.38
N ASN A 89 -9.52 -13.15 20.72
CA ASN A 89 -9.20 -14.26 21.62
C ASN A 89 -7.97 -15.07 21.18
N MET A 90 -6.94 -14.37 20.72
CA MET A 90 -5.75 -14.99 20.15
C MET A 90 -4.99 -15.80 21.19
N GLN A 91 -4.54 -16.99 20.81
CA GLN A 91 -3.82 -17.88 21.70
C GLN A 91 -2.30 -17.78 21.51
N SER A 92 -1.88 -17.28 20.35
CA SER A 92 -0.47 -17.20 19.97
C SER A 92 -0.16 -16.00 19.08
N LEU A 93 1.11 -15.62 19.04
CA LEU A 93 1.62 -14.65 18.07
C LEU A 93 1.49 -15.12 16.61
N ARG A 94 1.37 -16.43 16.38
CA ARG A 94 1.00 -17.00 15.08
C ARG A 94 -0.39 -16.55 14.63
N ASP A 95 -1.37 -16.55 15.54
CA ASP A 95 -2.73 -16.11 15.23
C ASP A 95 -2.74 -14.62 14.88
N TYR A 96 -1.99 -13.82 15.66
CA TYR A 96 -1.81 -12.40 15.41
C TYR A 96 -1.16 -12.12 14.05
N HIS A 97 -0.09 -12.84 13.73
CA HIS A 97 0.58 -12.74 12.44
C HIS A 97 -0.34 -13.09 11.26
N ASN A 98 -1.05 -14.22 11.37
CA ASN A 98 -1.96 -14.66 10.32
C ASN A 98 -3.08 -13.63 10.08
N LEU A 99 -3.63 -13.04 11.16
CA LEU A 99 -4.62 -11.97 11.04
C LEU A 99 -4.01 -10.72 10.40
N TYR A 100 -2.81 -10.31 10.84
CA TYR A 100 -2.12 -9.14 10.28
C TYR A 100 -1.90 -9.29 8.77
N VAL A 101 -1.32 -10.41 8.32
CA VAL A 101 -1.07 -10.66 6.89
C VAL A 101 -2.37 -10.74 6.10
N LYS A 102 -3.39 -11.42 6.64
CA LYS A 102 -4.71 -11.51 6.00
C LYS A 102 -5.34 -10.12 5.87
N THR A 103 -5.31 -9.30 6.90
CA THR A 103 -5.95 -7.98 6.88
C THR A 103 -5.20 -6.99 5.99
N ASP A 104 -3.85 -6.98 6.03
CA ASP A 104 -3.02 -6.13 5.17
C ASP A 104 -3.27 -6.44 3.67
N THR A 105 -3.40 -7.72 3.32
CA THR A 105 -3.71 -8.15 1.94
C THR A 105 -5.15 -7.83 1.51
N LEU A 106 -6.15 -8.02 2.39
CA LEU A 106 -7.55 -7.69 2.09
C LEU A 106 -7.74 -6.17 1.93
N LEU A 107 -7.12 -5.36 2.79
CA LEU A 107 -7.14 -3.90 2.69
C LEU A 107 -6.53 -3.43 1.37
N LEU A 108 -5.37 -4.00 0.99
CA LEU A 108 -4.74 -3.68 -0.27
C LEU A 108 -5.63 -4.04 -1.46
N ALA A 109 -6.35 -5.17 -1.39
CA ALA A 109 -7.29 -5.58 -2.43
C ALA A 109 -8.46 -4.59 -2.56
N ASP A 110 -9.07 -4.16 -1.46
CA ASP A 110 -10.16 -3.18 -1.48
C ASP A 110 -9.71 -1.82 -2.04
N VAL A 111 -8.54 -1.34 -1.61
CA VAL A 111 -7.93 -0.10 -2.14
C VAL A 111 -7.67 -0.23 -3.64
N PHE A 112 -7.12 -1.36 -4.09
CA PHE A 112 -6.80 -1.58 -5.49
C PHE A 112 -8.05 -1.73 -6.36
N GLU A 113 -9.10 -2.40 -5.88
CA GLU A 113 -10.38 -2.50 -6.60
C GLU A 113 -11.06 -1.14 -6.75
N LYS A 114 -10.96 -0.26 -5.75
CA LYS A 114 -11.41 1.13 -5.87
C LYS A 114 -10.60 1.88 -6.93
N PHE A 115 -9.28 1.76 -6.90
CA PHE A 115 -8.40 2.36 -7.91
C PHE A 115 -8.73 1.87 -9.32
N ARG A 116 -8.86 0.55 -9.50
CA ARG A 116 -9.26 -0.08 -10.77
C ARG A 116 -10.61 0.43 -11.27
N SER A 117 -11.59 0.56 -10.38
CA SER A 117 -12.91 1.11 -10.70
C SER A 117 -12.82 2.56 -11.18
N LEU A 118 -11.96 3.39 -10.57
CA LEU A 118 -11.71 4.77 -11.01
C LEU A 118 -11.06 4.80 -12.39
N CYS A 119 -10.04 3.98 -12.63
CA CYS A 119 -9.38 3.85 -13.93
C CYS A 119 -10.36 3.50 -15.06
N LEU A 120 -11.19 2.47 -14.83
CA LEU A 120 -12.24 2.06 -15.75
C LEU A 120 -13.28 3.17 -15.95
N THR A 121 -13.66 3.89 -14.89
CA THR A 121 -14.65 4.96 -14.98
C THR A 121 -14.16 6.11 -15.85
N HIS A 122 -12.95 6.62 -15.60
CA HIS A 122 -12.44 7.84 -16.24
C HIS A 122 -11.80 7.60 -17.61
N PHE A 123 -11.01 6.54 -17.75
CA PHE A 123 -10.20 6.32 -18.97
C PHE A 123 -10.65 5.08 -19.74
N LYS A 124 -11.55 4.27 -19.18
CA LYS A 124 -12.02 3.00 -19.77
C LYS A 124 -10.83 2.07 -20.08
N ILE A 125 -9.81 2.11 -19.23
CA ILE A 125 -8.62 1.25 -19.28
C ILE A 125 -8.58 0.51 -17.95
N ASP A 126 -8.38 -0.81 -18.00
CA ASP A 126 -8.21 -1.60 -16.80
C ASP A 126 -6.76 -1.50 -16.33
N ALA A 127 -6.55 -1.07 -15.09
CA ALA A 127 -5.22 -1.01 -14.48
C ALA A 127 -4.54 -2.39 -14.43
N CYS A 128 -5.30 -3.48 -14.34
CA CYS A 128 -4.77 -4.85 -14.33
C CYS A 128 -4.07 -5.26 -15.64
N HIS A 129 -4.30 -4.54 -16.74
CA HIS A 129 -3.61 -4.76 -18.02
C HIS A 129 -2.34 -3.92 -18.18
N THR A 130 -1.88 -3.31 -17.10
CA THR A 130 -0.69 -2.47 -17.06
C THR A 130 0.22 -2.89 -15.91
N PHE A 131 1.53 -2.84 -16.11
CA PHE A 131 2.48 -3.23 -15.06
C PHE A 131 2.69 -2.14 -14.02
N THR A 132 2.54 -0.87 -14.41
CA THR A 132 2.92 0.29 -13.58
C THR A 132 2.04 1.50 -13.88
N LEU A 133 1.96 2.45 -12.94
CA LEU A 133 1.19 3.69 -13.14
C LEU A 133 1.69 4.53 -14.33
N PRO A 134 3.00 4.68 -14.58
CA PRO A 134 3.46 5.39 -15.78
C PRO A 134 3.01 4.71 -17.09
N GLY A 135 3.03 3.37 -17.14
CA GLY A 135 2.52 2.61 -18.28
C GLY A 135 1.03 2.81 -18.50
N TYR A 136 0.26 2.82 -17.40
CA TYR A 136 -1.16 3.17 -17.42
C TYR A 136 -1.41 4.60 -17.92
N ALA A 137 -0.68 5.58 -17.37
CA ALA A 137 -0.80 6.99 -17.75
C ALA A 137 -0.44 7.21 -19.23
N TRP A 138 0.55 6.47 -19.74
CA TRP A 138 0.91 6.48 -21.16
C TRP A 138 -0.23 5.97 -22.05
N GLN A 139 -0.81 4.81 -21.71
CA GLN A 139 -1.96 4.28 -22.46
C GLN A 139 -3.17 5.23 -22.41
N ALA A 140 -3.43 5.82 -21.24
CA ALA A 140 -4.48 6.83 -21.08
C ALA A 140 -4.23 8.06 -21.96
N CYS A 141 -2.99 8.57 -21.97
CA CYS A 141 -2.58 9.70 -22.81
C CYS A 141 -2.82 9.42 -24.30
N LEU A 142 -2.35 8.27 -24.80
CA LEU A 142 -2.54 7.87 -26.20
C LEU A 142 -4.03 7.74 -26.56
N LYS A 143 -4.83 7.14 -25.67
CA LYS A 143 -6.27 6.98 -25.88
C LYS A 143 -7.01 8.32 -25.92
N MET A 144 -6.63 9.26 -25.06
CA MET A 144 -7.25 10.59 -24.98
C MET A 144 -6.89 11.46 -26.18
N THR A 145 -5.61 11.48 -26.56
CA THR A 145 -5.09 12.31 -27.66
C THR A 145 -5.38 11.70 -29.04
N ARG A 146 -5.55 10.38 -29.11
CA ARG A 146 -5.67 9.59 -30.36
C ARG A 146 -4.47 9.76 -31.30
N VAL A 147 -3.32 10.16 -30.75
CA VAL A 147 -2.10 10.29 -31.52
C VAL A 147 -1.55 8.91 -31.85
N GLU A 148 -1.12 8.73 -33.09
CA GLU A 148 -0.33 7.58 -33.51
C GLU A 148 1.14 7.98 -33.46
N LEU A 149 1.92 7.30 -32.63
CA LEU A 149 3.34 7.61 -32.51
C LEU A 149 4.14 6.88 -33.57
N GLU A 150 4.98 7.64 -34.26
CA GLU A 150 5.94 7.09 -35.22
C GLU A 150 7.17 6.55 -34.49
N LEU A 151 7.76 5.50 -35.05
CA LEU A 151 9.02 4.96 -34.56
C LEU A 151 10.16 5.91 -34.92
N LEU A 152 11.08 6.17 -33.98
CA LEU A 152 12.32 6.86 -34.30
C LEU A 152 13.18 5.97 -35.19
N THR A 153 13.31 6.32 -36.47
CA THR A 153 14.08 5.57 -37.48
C THR A 153 15.51 6.08 -37.68
N ASP A 154 15.79 7.33 -37.29
CA ASP A 154 17.12 7.97 -37.41
C ASP A 154 17.77 8.13 -36.02
N PRO A 155 19.00 7.62 -35.81
CA PRO A 155 19.78 7.86 -34.59
C PRO A 155 19.89 9.33 -34.19
N THR A 156 19.89 10.26 -35.14
CA THR A 156 19.93 11.71 -34.89
C THR A 156 18.69 12.19 -34.14
N MET A 157 17.51 11.65 -34.44
CA MET A 157 16.28 11.99 -33.71
C MET A 157 16.35 11.51 -32.26
N HIS A 158 16.85 10.30 -32.04
CA HIS A 158 17.08 9.77 -30.69
C HIS A 158 18.04 10.67 -29.90
N LEU A 159 19.20 11.00 -30.48
CA LEU A 159 20.19 11.87 -29.86
C LEU A 159 19.64 13.27 -29.57
N PHE A 160 18.78 13.81 -30.44
CA PHE A 160 18.11 15.09 -30.23
C PHE A 160 17.21 15.05 -28.98
N VAL A 161 16.36 14.01 -28.87
CA VAL A 161 15.48 13.82 -27.69
C VAL A 161 16.31 13.63 -26.43
N GLU A 162 17.31 12.75 -26.45
CA GLU A 162 18.17 12.44 -25.31
C GLU A 162 18.88 13.70 -24.79
N ARG A 163 19.47 14.50 -25.69
CA ARG A 163 20.13 15.78 -25.34
C ARG A 163 19.16 16.81 -24.77
N GLY A 164 17.86 16.69 -25.04
CA GLY A 164 16.80 17.55 -24.51
C GLY A 164 16.29 17.15 -23.13
N ILE A 165 16.54 15.92 -22.68
CA ILE A 165 16.06 15.44 -21.37
C ILE A 165 16.73 16.25 -20.25
N ARG A 166 15.92 16.87 -19.39
CA ARG A 166 16.36 17.55 -18.16
C ARG A 166 15.55 17.01 -16.98
N GLY A 167 16.21 16.84 -15.84
CA GLY A 167 15.54 16.53 -14.58
C GLY A 167 14.82 17.75 -14.00
N GLY A 168 14.17 17.56 -12.85
CA GLY A 168 13.62 18.68 -12.08
C GLY A 168 14.72 19.62 -11.59
N VAL A 169 14.43 20.92 -11.54
CA VAL A 169 15.33 21.91 -10.95
C VAL A 169 15.41 21.65 -9.45
N SER A 170 16.62 21.37 -8.95
CA SER A 170 16.90 21.25 -7.52
C SER A 170 17.85 22.37 -7.11
N MET A 171 17.34 23.35 -6.36
CA MET A 171 18.10 24.51 -5.89
C MET A 171 18.00 24.62 -4.37
N ILE A 172 19.13 24.83 -3.71
CA ILE A 172 19.20 25.25 -2.31
C ILE A 172 19.62 26.71 -2.31
N SER A 173 18.68 27.61 -2.01
CA SER A 173 18.97 29.04 -1.87
C SER A 173 19.51 29.31 -0.46
N ASN A 174 20.78 29.71 -0.37
CA ASN A 174 21.33 30.27 0.86
C ASN A 174 21.01 31.76 0.93
N ARG A 175 20.71 32.23 2.14
CA ARG A 175 20.45 33.64 2.44
C ARG A 175 21.75 34.40 2.68
#